data_AF-A0A376W8D9-F1
#
_entry.id   AF-A0A376W8D9-F1
#
_cell.length_a   1.000
_cell.length_b   1.000
_cell.length_c   1.000
_cell.angle_alpha   90.00
_cell.angle_beta   90.00
_cell.angle_gamma   90.00
#
_symmetry.space_group_name_H-M   'P 1'
#
loop_
_entity.id
_entity.type
_entity.pdbx_description
1 polymer ?
#
loop_
_entity_poly.entity_id
_entity_poly.type
_entity_poly.pdbx_seq_one_letter_code
_entity_poly.pdbx_strand_id
1 'polypeptide(L)'
;MKRTPVLIDVNGVPLRESLSYNGGGAGFGGQMAEWLPPSQSADAALLPALRLGNARADDLVRNNGIAANAVALHKDHIVGHMFLISYRPNWRWLGMRETAAKSFVDEVEAAWSEYAEGMFGEIDVEGKRTFTEFIREGVGVHAFNGEIFVQPVWDTESTQLFRTRFKAVSPKRVDTPGHGIGNRFLRAGVEVDRYGRAVAYHICEDDFPRSGSGRWERIPRELPTGRPAMLHIFEPVEDGQTRGANQFYSVMERLKMLDSLQATQLQSAIVKAIYVYHLTVVARIVRQLH
;
A
#
# COMPACT_ATOMS: atom_id res chain seq x y z
N MET A 1 -58.50 9.26 18.57
CA MET A 1 -57.06 9.33 18.19
C MET A 1 -56.82 10.63 17.43
N LYS A 2 -56.13 11.60 18.03
CA LYS A 2 -55.73 12.84 17.32
C LYS A 2 -54.57 12.49 16.38
N ARG A 3 -54.72 12.73 15.08
CA ARG A 3 -53.63 12.62 14.09
C ARG A 3 -52.65 13.76 14.34
N THR A 4 -51.37 13.45 14.50
CA THR A 4 -50.29 14.43 14.63
C THR A 4 -50.19 15.23 13.33
N PRO A 5 -50.15 16.58 13.36
CA PRO A 5 -50.01 17.39 12.16
C PRO A 5 -48.65 17.10 11.50
N VAL A 6 -48.67 16.74 10.23
CA VAL A 6 -47.48 16.52 9.39
C VAL A 6 -47.26 17.81 8.59
N LEU A 7 -46.12 18.45 8.80
CA LEU A 7 -45.70 19.60 7.99
C LEU A 7 -45.47 19.10 6.56
N ILE A 8 -45.98 19.82 5.56
CA ILE A 8 -45.87 19.47 4.13
C ILE A 8 -45.14 20.59 3.39
N ASP A 9 -44.37 20.24 2.36
CA ASP A 9 -43.68 21.19 1.49
C ASP A 9 -44.63 21.84 0.48
N VAL A 10 -44.09 22.73 -0.35
CA VAL A 10 -44.82 23.44 -1.42
C VAL A 10 -45.43 22.52 -2.49
N ASN A 11 -45.02 21.25 -2.54
CA ASN A 11 -45.53 20.23 -3.46
C ASN A 11 -46.49 19.25 -2.77
N GLY A 12 -46.85 19.48 -1.50
CA GLY A 12 -47.75 18.62 -0.73
C GLY A 12 -47.10 17.36 -0.18
N VAL A 13 -45.78 17.26 -0.22
CA VAL A 13 -45.01 16.12 0.32
C VAL A 13 -44.66 16.40 1.79
N PRO A 14 -44.81 15.44 2.72
CA PRO A 14 -44.35 15.59 4.09
C PRO A 14 -42.91 16.13 4.17
N LEU A 15 -42.74 17.28 4.83
CA LEU A 15 -41.45 17.84 5.19
C LEU A 15 -40.70 16.79 6.01
N ARG A 16 -39.48 16.47 5.57
CA ARG A 16 -38.68 15.42 6.19
C ARG A 16 -38.50 15.70 7.67
N GLU A 17 -38.70 14.65 8.47
CA GLU A 17 -38.06 14.55 9.77
C GLU A 17 -36.55 14.67 9.53
N SER A 18 -35.91 15.67 10.14
CA SER A 18 -34.46 15.80 10.05
C SER A 18 -33.85 14.59 10.74
N LEU A 19 -33.46 13.58 9.96
CA LEU A 19 -32.63 12.50 10.49
C LEU A 19 -31.32 13.14 10.98
N SER A 20 -30.85 12.73 12.16
CA SER A 20 -29.58 13.22 12.71
C SER A 20 -28.38 12.93 11.79
N TYR A 21 -28.52 11.94 10.88
CA TYR A 21 -27.54 11.62 9.85
C TYR A 21 -28.20 11.48 8.48
N ASN A 22 -27.85 12.38 7.55
CA ASN A 22 -28.44 12.45 6.20
C ASN A 22 -28.19 11.20 5.33
N GLY A 23 -27.17 10.40 5.65
CA GLY A 23 -26.81 9.20 4.89
C GLY A 23 -27.79 8.02 5.05
N GLY A 24 -28.63 8.01 6.09
CA GLY A 24 -29.62 6.96 6.32
C GLY A 24 -30.98 7.20 5.65
N GLY A 25 -31.16 8.35 4.99
CA GLY A 25 -32.39 8.69 4.28
C GLY A 25 -32.21 8.69 2.76
N ALA A 26 -33.28 8.94 2.01
CA ALA A 26 -33.25 8.91 0.54
C ALA A 26 -32.47 10.06 -0.14
N GLY A 27 -31.85 11.00 0.60
CA GLY A 27 -31.11 12.15 0.02
C GLY A 27 -32.01 13.23 -0.59
N PHE A 28 -31.51 14.46 -0.77
CA PHE A 28 -32.31 15.65 -1.18
C PHE A 28 -33.10 15.48 -2.50
N GLY A 29 -32.70 14.55 -3.37
CA GLY A 29 -33.35 14.23 -4.65
C GLY A 29 -33.52 12.74 -4.92
N GLY A 30 -33.58 11.90 -3.88
CA GLY A 30 -33.73 10.44 -4.04
C GLY A 30 -32.43 9.70 -4.38
N GLN A 31 -31.30 10.40 -4.50
CA GLN A 31 -30.02 9.83 -4.93
C GLN A 31 -29.48 8.72 -4.01
N MET A 32 -29.91 8.69 -2.75
CA MET A 32 -29.50 7.65 -1.80
C MET A 32 -30.49 6.48 -1.76
N ALA A 33 -31.66 6.59 -2.40
CA ALA A 33 -32.70 5.56 -2.36
C ALA A 33 -32.25 4.25 -3.05
N GLU A 34 -31.46 4.37 -4.12
CA GLU A 34 -30.92 3.21 -4.85
C GLU A 34 -29.47 2.87 -4.43
N TRP A 35 -28.84 3.72 -3.62
CA TRP A 35 -27.49 3.47 -3.10
C TRP A 35 -27.54 2.63 -1.84
N LEU A 36 -27.58 1.31 -2.01
CA LEU A 36 -27.70 0.33 -0.94
C LEU A 36 -26.41 -0.53 -0.84
N PRO A 37 -25.27 0.05 -0.42
CA PRO A 37 -24.05 -0.73 -0.25
C PRO A 37 -24.22 -1.75 0.88
N PRO A 38 -23.70 -2.99 0.72
CA PRO A 38 -23.72 -3.97 1.80
C PRO A 38 -22.80 -3.51 2.94
N SER A 39 -23.23 -3.76 4.19
CA SER A 39 -22.35 -3.62 5.35
C SER A 39 -21.27 -4.69 5.30
N GLN A 40 -20.00 -4.29 5.32
CA GLN A 40 -18.85 -5.17 5.22
C GLN A 40 -17.80 -4.75 6.25
N SER A 41 -17.08 -5.72 6.80
CA SER A 41 -15.82 -5.42 7.50
C SER A 41 -14.72 -5.10 6.49
N ALA A 42 -13.64 -4.45 6.96
CA ALA A 42 -12.48 -4.12 6.15
C ALA A 42 -11.95 -5.32 5.34
N ASP A 43 -11.80 -6.49 5.98
CA ASP A 43 -11.36 -7.70 5.30
C ASP A 43 -12.37 -8.19 4.25
N ALA A 44 -13.67 -8.15 4.55
CA ALA A 44 -14.70 -8.60 3.62
C ALA A 44 -14.77 -7.72 2.36
N ALA A 45 -14.50 -6.42 2.50
CA ALA A 45 -14.41 -5.48 1.39
C ALA A 45 -13.08 -5.60 0.61
N LEU A 46 -11.96 -5.77 1.32
CA LEU A 46 -10.61 -5.71 0.74
C LEU A 46 -10.15 -7.05 0.14
N LEU A 47 -10.21 -8.13 0.91
CA LEU A 47 -9.52 -9.39 0.58
C LEU A 47 -9.96 -10.03 -0.75
N PRO A 48 -11.25 -10.01 -1.15
CA PRO A 48 -11.67 -10.57 -2.44
C PRO A 48 -10.99 -9.90 -3.64
N ALA A 49 -10.70 -8.61 -3.54
CA ALA A 49 -10.09 -7.83 -4.61
C ALA A 49 -8.58 -7.63 -4.42
N LEU A 50 -8.01 -7.99 -3.27
CA LEU A 50 -6.64 -7.63 -2.87
C LEU A 50 -5.59 -7.99 -3.92
N ARG A 51 -5.62 -9.23 -4.45
CA ARG A 51 -4.62 -9.68 -5.45
C ARG A 51 -4.70 -8.87 -6.74
N LEU A 52 -5.89 -8.77 -7.32
CA LEU A 52 -6.10 -8.08 -8.58
C LEU A 52 -5.91 -6.56 -8.42
N GLY A 53 -6.35 -6.02 -7.28
CA GLY A 53 -6.19 -4.63 -6.90
C GLY A 53 -4.73 -4.22 -6.80
N ASN A 54 -3.92 -4.99 -6.08
CA ASN A 54 -2.49 -4.75 -5.97
C ASN A 54 -1.77 -4.94 -7.32
N ALA A 55 -2.14 -5.95 -8.11
CA ALA A 55 -1.57 -6.12 -9.46
C ALA A 55 -1.90 -4.96 -10.40
N ARG A 56 -3.11 -4.38 -10.28
CA ARG A 56 -3.50 -3.17 -11.02
C ARG A 56 -2.72 -1.94 -10.54
N ALA A 57 -2.53 -1.79 -9.23
CA ALA A 57 -1.73 -0.70 -8.67
C ALA A 57 -0.27 -0.79 -9.14
N ASP A 58 0.31 -1.98 -9.16
CA ASP A 58 1.66 -2.22 -9.71
C ASP A 58 1.77 -1.80 -11.18
N ASP A 59 0.82 -2.23 -12.02
CA ASP A 59 0.80 -1.88 -13.44
C ASP A 59 0.64 -0.37 -13.64
N LEU A 60 -0.24 0.25 -12.86
CA LEU A 60 -0.49 1.67 -12.89
C LEU A 60 0.76 2.47 -12.51
N VAL A 61 1.43 2.13 -11.41
CA VAL A 61 2.65 2.83 -10.97
C VAL A 61 3.80 2.63 -11.97
N ARG A 62 3.87 1.47 -12.64
CA ARG A 62 4.88 1.21 -13.68
C ARG A 62 4.65 2.01 -14.96
N ASN A 63 3.39 2.17 -15.38
CA ASN A 63 3.05 2.65 -16.73
C ASN A 63 2.46 4.06 -16.78
N ASN A 64 1.96 4.60 -15.65
CA ASN A 64 1.33 5.91 -15.59
C ASN A 64 2.24 6.91 -14.86
N GLY A 65 2.69 7.94 -15.59
CA GLY A 65 3.61 8.95 -15.07
C GLY A 65 3.07 9.74 -13.87
N ILE A 66 1.75 9.93 -13.77
CA ILE A 66 1.11 10.60 -12.62
C ILE A 66 1.23 9.72 -11.38
N ALA A 67 0.89 8.43 -11.50
CA ALA A 67 0.99 7.48 -10.40
C ALA A 67 2.44 7.25 -9.97
N ALA A 68 3.36 7.07 -10.92
CA ALA A 68 4.79 6.93 -10.66
C ALA A 68 5.35 8.14 -9.88
N ASN A 69 5.01 9.35 -10.31
CA ASN A 69 5.47 10.58 -9.65
C ASN A 69 4.83 10.76 -8.28
N ALA A 70 3.55 10.37 -8.10
CA ALA A 70 2.91 10.41 -6.79
C ALA A 70 3.63 9.53 -5.76
N VAL A 71 4.04 8.32 -6.13
CA VAL A 71 4.85 7.44 -5.27
C VAL A 71 6.23 8.05 -5.00
N ALA A 72 6.88 8.65 -6.01
CA ALA A 72 8.17 9.31 -5.84
C ALA A 72 8.10 10.46 -4.82
N LEU A 73 7.15 11.37 -4.98
CA LEU A 73 6.92 12.47 -4.05
C LEU A 73 6.57 11.98 -2.64
N HIS A 74 5.77 10.91 -2.52
CA HIS A 74 5.44 10.32 -1.23
C HIS A 74 6.69 9.81 -0.49
N LYS A 75 7.59 9.13 -1.20
CA LYS A 75 8.87 8.68 -0.64
C LYS A 75 9.75 9.84 -0.21
N ASP A 76 9.87 10.86 -1.07
CA ASP A 76 10.77 11.99 -0.83
C ASP A 76 10.30 12.86 0.35
N HIS A 77 8.98 13.03 0.52
CA HIS A 77 8.41 13.75 1.67
C HIS A 77 8.56 13.01 3.00
N ILE A 78 8.54 11.67 2.99
CA ILE A 78 8.60 10.88 4.23
C ILE A 78 10.04 10.60 4.67
N VAL A 79 10.90 10.18 3.74
CA VAL A 79 12.24 9.69 4.07
C VAL A 79 13.30 10.79 3.94
N GLY A 80 13.15 11.66 2.94
CA GLY A 80 14.16 12.67 2.62
C GLY A 80 15.51 12.03 2.22
N HIS A 81 16.61 12.69 2.63
CA HIS A 81 17.97 12.25 2.29
C HIS A 81 18.48 11.13 3.20
N MET A 82 18.24 11.19 4.52
CA MET A 82 18.81 10.27 5.50
C MET A 82 17.79 9.96 6.59
N PHE A 83 17.66 8.67 6.92
CA PHE A 83 16.76 8.20 7.95
C PHE A 83 17.54 7.90 9.26
N LEU A 84 17.83 8.98 9.99
CA LEU A 84 18.59 8.93 11.25
C LEU A 84 17.69 8.61 12.44
N ILE A 85 18.24 7.92 13.43
CA ILE A 85 17.57 7.75 14.73
C ILE A 85 17.79 8.98 15.61
N SER A 86 16.83 9.28 16.47
CA SER A 86 17.03 10.15 17.64
C SER A 86 16.84 9.30 18.89
N TYR A 87 17.95 8.84 19.48
CA TYR A 87 17.88 7.92 20.59
C TYR A 87 17.70 8.67 21.92
N ARG A 88 16.56 8.44 22.58
CA ARG A 88 16.19 9.11 23.84
C ARG A 88 15.99 8.10 24.96
N PRO A 89 17.06 7.47 25.48
CA PRO A 89 16.94 6.51 26.55
C PRO A 89 16.44 7.18 27.83
N ASN A 90 15.61 6.48 28.60
CA ASN A 90 15.32 6.89 29.97
C ASN A 90 16.54 6.62 30.86
N TRP A 91 17.51 7.53 30.81
CA TRP A 91 18.80 7.39 31.47
C TRP A 91 18.68 7.24 33.00
N ARG A 92 17.64 7.83 33.61
CA ARG A 92 17.36 7.66 35.05
C ARG A 92 16.98 6.23 35.39
N TRP A 93 16.12 5.63 34.56
CA TRP A 93 15.74 4.23 34.70
C TRP A 93 16.92 3.28 34.49
N LEU A 94 17.82 3.63 33.57
CA LEU A 94 19.06 2.90 33.33
C LEU A 94 20.13 3.12 34.42
N GLY A 95 19.85 3.92 35.45
CA GLY A 95 20.79 4.22 36.54
C GLY A 95 22.00 5.04 36.09
N MET A 96 21.92 5.71 34.95
CA MET A 96 23.01 6.51 34.40
C MET A 96 23.05 7.90 35.07
N ARG A 97 24.21 8.54 35.03
CA ARG A 97 24.31 9.98 35.28
C ARG A 97 23.97 10.73 33.99
N GLU A 98 23.37 11.92 34.11
CA GLU A 98 22.98 12.74 32.97
C GLU A 98 24.15 13.03 32.01
N THR A 99 25.34 13.33 32.55
CA THR A 99 26.53 13.59 31.74
C THR A 99 27.02 12.36 30.97
N ALA A 100 26.89 11.16 31.55
CA ALA A 100 27.23 9.90 30.87
C ALA A 100 26.16 9.51 29.83
N ALA A 101 24.91 9.89 30.05
CA ALA A 101 23.82 9.60 29.12
C ALA A 101 24.03 10.28 27.76
N LYS A 102 24.54 11.52 27.76
CA LYS A 102 24.84 12.24 26.50
C LYS A 102 25.89 11.52 25.67
N SER A 103 27.06 11.22 26.26
CA SER A 103 28.12 10.50 25.56
C SER A 103 27.67 9.13 25.07
N PHE A 104 26.87 8.42 25.86
CA PHE A 104 26.29 7.14 25.45
C PHE A 104 25.34 7.27 24.25
N VAL A 105 24.50 8.31 24.21
CA VAL A 105 23.64 8.57 23.05
C VAL A 105 24.49 8.83 21.82
N ASP A 106 25.53 9.67 21.93
CA ASP A 106 26.43 9.97 20.81
C ASP A 106 27.11 8.69 20.26
N GLU A 107 27.57 7.79 21.16
CA GLU A 107 28.14 6.49 20.78
C GLU A 107 27.13 5.58 20.08
N VAL A 108 25.88 5.50 20.58
CA VAL A 108 24.82 4.68 20.00
C VAL A 108 24.41 5.20 18.61
N GLU A 109 24.26 6.52 18.46
CA GLU A 109 23.89 7.13 17.18
C GLU A 109 25.01 7.00 16.14
N ALA A 110 26.27 7.09 16.55
CA ALA A 110 27.42 6.81 15.68
C ALA A 110 27.46 5.34 15.23
N ALA A 111 27.34 4.39 16.18
CA ALA A 111 27.34 2.97 15.88
C ALA A 111 26.13 2.56 15.01
N TRP A 112 24.97 3.17 15.23
CA TRP A 112 23.80 2.99 14.37
C TRP A 112 24.09 3.46 12.95
N SER A 113 24.68 4.64 12.78
CA SER A 113 24.96 5.20 11.45
C SER A 113 25.92 4.30 10.66
N GLU A 114 26.96 3.77 11.29
CA GLU A 114 27.90 2.83 10.66
C GLU A 114 27.21 1.53 10.22
N TYR A 115 26.29 1.01 11.03
CA TYR A 115 25.53 -0.20 10.71
C TYR A 115 24.44 0.04 9.65
N ALA A 116 23.71 1.14 9.76
CA ALA A 116 22.54 1.45 8.96
C ALA A 116 22.92 1.98 7.57
N GLU A 117 23.98 2.76 7.46
CA GLU A 117 24.41 3.42 6.21
C GLU A 117 25.74 2.85 5.68
N GLY A 118 26.01 1.58 5.97
CA GLY A 118 27.17 0.87 5.48
C GLY A 118 27.21 0.80 3.95
N MET A 119 28.42 0.84 3.38
CA MET A 119 28.65 0.97 1.93
C MET A 119 28.14 -0.23 1.13
N PHE A 120 28.05 -1.41 1.74
CA PHE A 120 27.70 -2.65 1.07
C PHE A 120 26.31 -3.17 1.46
N GLY A 121 25.47 -2.31 2.06
CA GLY A 121 24.11 -2.65 2.43
C GLY A 121 24.05 -3.76 3.50
N GLU A 122 24.93 -3.69 4.48
CA GLU A 122 25.15 -4.69 5.53
C GLU A 122 23.89 -5.03 6.33
N ILE A 123 22.95 -4.08 6.42
CA ILE A 123 21.66 -4.22 7.09
C ILE A 123 20.63 -5.01 6.27
N ASP A 124 20.78 -5.05 4.94
CA ASP A 124 19.91 -5.76 4.00
C ASP A 124 20.44 -7.18 3.77
N VAL A 125 19.58 -8.19 3.92
CA VAL A 125 19.92 -9.58 3.61
C VAL A 125 20.33 -9.75 2.15
N GLU A 126 19.79 -8.94 1.25
CA GLU A 126 20.16 -8.98 -0.18
C GLU A 126 21.46 -8.25 -0.49
N GLY A 127 22.01 -7.47 0.45
CA GLY A 127 23.23 -6.68 0.27
C GLY A 127 23.11 -5.58 -0.79
N LYS A 128 21.91 -5.02 -0.97
CA LYS A 128 21.63 -4.04 -2.03
C LYS A 128 21.42 -2.61 -1.54
N ARG A 129 21.05 -2.45 -0.27
CA ARG A 129 20.44 -1.21 0.23
C ARG A 129 21.01 -0.82 1.58
N THR A 130 21.22 0.48 1.78
CA THR A 130 21.34 1.04 3.14
C THR A 130 19.98 1.05 3.85
N PHE A 131 19.96 1.37 5.13
CA PHE A 131 18.72 1.49 5.90
C PHE A 131 17.81 2.56 5.35
N THR A 132 18.35 3.74 5.01
CA THR A 132 17.58 4.82 4.39
C THR A 132 16.92 4.34 3.09
N GLU A 133 17.66 3.64 2.22
CA GLU A 133 17.13 3.09 0.98
C GLU A 133 16.08 1.99 1.24
N PHE A 134 16.29 1.16 2.25
CA PHE A 134 15.36 0.13 2.69
C PHE A 134 14.04 0.73 3.18
N ILE A 135 14.08 1.80 3.99
CA ILE A 135 12.90 2.56 4.39
C ILE A 135 12.22 3.19 3.17
N ARG A 136 12.99 3.73 2.23
CA ARG A 136 12.45 4.33 1.00
C ARG A 136 11.74 3.31 0.12
N GLU A 137 12.24 2.09 0.04
CA GLU A 137 11.54 0.96 -0.58
C GLU A 137 10.25 0.65 0.18
N GLY A 138 10.32 0.51 1.50
CA GLY A 138 9.16 0.21 2.35
C GLY A 138 8.02 1.22 2.17
N VAL A 139 8.33 2.53 2.21
CA VAL A 139 7.34 3.61 1.97
C VAL A 139 6.74 3.51 0.57
N GLY A 140 7.57 3.19 -0.44
CA GLY A 140 7.09 2.95 -1.80
C GLY A 140 6.09 1.78 -1.84
N VAL A 141 6.49 0.62 -1.34
CA VAL A 141 5.67 -0.60 -1.27
C VAL A 141 4.37 -0.33 -0.51
N HIS A 142 4.42 0.36 0.62
CA HIS A 142 3.24 0.75 1.38
C HIS A 142 2.24 1.58 0.54
N ALA A 143 2.72 2.51 -0.30
CA ALA A 143 1.83 3.34 -1.11
C ALA A 143 0.98 2.52 -2.10
N PHE A 144 1.58 1.56 -2.83
CA PHE A 144 0.89 0.81 -3.88
C PHE A 144 0.45 -0.61 -3.51
N ASN A 145 0.95 -1.19 -2.40
CA ASN A 145 0.44 -2.45 -1.84
C ASN A 145 -0.37 -2.27 -0.55
N GLY A 146 -0.24 -1.14 0.14
CA GLY A 146 -0.96 -0.84 1.39
C GLY A 146 -0.29 -1.37 2.66
N GLU A 147 0.81 -2.09 2.55
CA GLU A 147 1.47 -2.76 3.67
C GLU A 147 2.92 -3.12 3.34
N ILE A 148 3.71 -3.39 4.39
CA ILE A 148 5.11 -3.79 4.30
C ILE A 148 5.30 -5.08 5.11
N PHE A 149 6.02 -6.04 4.53
CA PHE A 149 6.51 -7.21 5.26
C PHE A 149 8.03 -7.22 5.28
N VAL A 150 8.60 -7.43 6.47
CA VAL A 150 10.05 -7.51 6.68
C VAL A 150 10.34 -8.66 7.62
N GLN A 151 11.25 -9.54 7.23
CA GLN A 151 11.75 -10.61 8.09
C GLN A 151 13.09 -10.19 8.71
N PRO A 152 13.18 -10.02 10.04
CA PRO A 152 14.46 -9.92 10.71
C PRO A 152 15.18 -11.28 10.66
N VAL A 153 16.44 -11.25 10.26
CA VAL A 153 17.30 -12.43 10.14
C VAL A 153 18.53 -12.22 11.01
N TRP A 154 18.99 -13.28 11.67
CA TRP A 154 20.26 -13.26 12.36
C TRP A 154 21.31 -13.96 11.51
N ASP A 155 22.25 -13.20 10.97
CA ASP A 155 23.34 -13.72 10.16
C ASP A 155 24.43 -14.31 11.05
N THR A 156 24.45 -15.64 11.17
CA THR A 156 25.45 -16.36 11.96
C THR A 156 26.83 -16.40 11.31
N GLU A 157 26.91 -16.17 10.00
CA GLU A 157 28.14 -16.29 9.20
C GLU A 157 28.88 -14.95 9.12
N SER A 158 28.18 -13.83 9.32
CA SER A 158 28.79 -12.50 9.32
C SER A 158 29.84 -12.31 10.41
N THR A 159 30.97 -11.73 10.01
CA THR A 159 32.05 -11.27 10.90
C THR A 159 31.81 -9.85 11.42
N GLN A 160 30.73 -9.19 11.01
CA GLN A 160 30.39 -7.85 11.46
C GLN A 160 29.95 -7.85 12.93
N LEU A 161 30.13 -6.70 13.59
CA LEU A 161 29.70 -6.48 14.96
C LEU A 161 28.17 -6.67 15.09
N PHE A 162 27.42 -6.09 14.16
CA PHE A 162 25.97 -6.22 14.09
C PHE A 162 25.60 -7.33 13.11
N ARG A 163 24.89 -8.34 13.62
CA ARG A 163 24.49 -9.53 12.85
C ARG A 163 23.01 -9.60 12.51
N THR A 164 22.20 -8.73 13.10
CA THR A 164 20.81 -8.60 12.66
C THR A 164 20.82 -8.04 11.24
N ARG A 165 20.01 -8.61 10.36
CA ARG A 165 19.75 -8.12 9.00
C ARG A 165 18.25 -8.16 8.74
N PHE A 166 17.81 -7.47 7.70
CA PHE A 166 16.40 -7.40 7.34
C PHE A 166 16.21 -7.84 5.90
N LYS A 167 15.26 -8.77 5.69
CA LYS A 167 14.85 -9.22 4.38
C LYS A 167 13.48 -8.64 4.07
N ALA A 168 13.39 -7.82 3.03
CA ALA A 168 12.10 -7.39 2.51
C ALA A 168 11.35 -8.61 1.96
N VAL A 169 10.06 -8.71 2.29
CA VAL A 169 9.17 -9.75 1.74
C VAL A 169 8.08 -9.04 0.96
N SER A 170 7.94 -9.38 -0.31
CA SER A 170 6.88 -8.80 -1.13
C SER A 170 5.49 -9.16 -0.56
N PRO A 171 4.59 -8.19 -0.32
CA PRO A 171 3.22 -8.47 0.11
C PRO A 171 2.45 -9.41 -0.83
N LYS A 172 2.87 -9.49 -2.10
CA LYS A 172 2.31 -10.36 -3.13
C LYS A 172 2.58 -11.85 -2.87
N ARG A 173 3.67 -12.14 -2.15
CA ARG A 173 4.04 -13.50 -1.75
C ARG A 173 3.33 -13.93 -0.48
N VAL A 174 2.77 -13.01 0.30
CA VAL A 174 1.97 -13.32 1.49
C VAL A 174 0.54 -13.56 1.06
N ASP A 175 0.09 -14.80 1.12
CA ASP A 175 -1.25 -15.19 0.68
C ASP A 175 -1.62 -16.59 1.19
N THR A 176 -2.88 -16.96 1.09
CA THR A 176 -3.36 -18.27 1.54
C THR A 176 -2.73 -19.36 0.67
N PRO A 177 -2.14 -20.43 1.24
CA PRO A 177 -1.59 -21.54 0.48
C PRO A 177 -2.57 -22.09 -0.56
N GLY A 178 -2.07 -22.30 -1.78
CA GLY A 178 -2.89 -22.74 -2.91
C GLY A 178 -3.88 -21.69 -3.41
N HIS A 179 -3.71 -20.42 -3.03
CA HIS A 179 -4.54 -19.31 -3.45
C HIS A 179 -6.02 -19.41 -3.02
N GLY A 180 -6.28 -20.14 -1.94
CA GLY A 180 -7.62 -20.33 -1.41
C GLY A 180 -8.22 -19.06 -0.80
N ILE A 181 -9.55 -19.05 -0.65
CA ILE A 181 -10.30 -17.96 0.00
C ILE A 181 -9.83 -17.74 1.45
N GLY A 182 -9.38 -18.80 2.11
CA GLY A 182 -9.03 -18.80 3.53
C GLY A 182 -10.19 -19.23 4.41
N ASN A 183 -10.09 -18.92 5.70
CA ASN A 183 -11.10 -19.19 6.72
C ASN A 183 -10.99 -18.16 7.85
N ARG A 184 -11.77 -18.34 8.93
CA ARG A 184 -11.79 -17.40 10.07
C ARG A 184 -10.39 -17.12 10.67
N PHE A 185 -9.51 -18.12 10.67
CA PHE A 185 -8.19 -18.08 11.30
C PHE A 185 -7.03 -17.95 10.32
N LEU A 186 -7.27 -18.04 9.01
CA LEU A 186 -6.26 -17.84 7.97
C LEU A 186 -6.86 -17.00 6.85
N ARG A 187 -6.43 -15.74 6.73
CA ARG A 187 -6.99 -14.78 5.78
C ARG A 187 -5.87 -14.15 4.97
N ALA A 188 -5.92 -14.32 3.65
CA ALA A 188 -4.90 -13.80 2.72
C ALA A 188 -3.47 -14.00 3.25
N GLY A 189 -3.15 -15.22 3.70
CA GLY A 189 -1.81 -15.58 4.19
C GLY A 189 -1.46 -15.16 5.60
N VAL A 190 -2.34 -14.47 6.33
CA VAL A 190 -2.15 -14.14 7.75
C VAL A 190 -2.95 -15.12 8.61
N GLU A 191 -2.26 -15.89 9.44
CA GLU A 191 -2.91 -16.65 10.51
C GLU A 191 -3.22 -15.74 11.69
N VAL A 192 -4.44 -15.81 12.21
CA VAL A 192 -4.88 -15.01 13.36
C VAL A 192 -5.43 -15.89 14.48
N ASP A 193 -5.24 -15.43 15.72
CA ASP A 193 -5.86 -16.05 16.89
C ASP A 193 -7.33 -15.62 17.06
N ARG A 194 -7.96 -16.09 18.15
CA ARG A 194 -9.35 -15.74 18.48
C ARG A 194 -9.58 -14.25 18.77
N TYR A 195 -8.51 -13.50 19.04
CA TYR A 195 -8.51 -12.07 19.33
C TYR A 195 -8.12 -11.22 18.11
N GLY A 196 -7.90 -11.85 16.94
CA GLY A 196 -7.46 -11.16 15.72
C GLY A 196 -5.97 -10.85 15.69
N ARG A 197 -5.16 -11.31 16.65
CA ARG A 197 -3.72 -11.10 16.63
C ARG A 197 -3.08 -12.04 15.60
N ALA A 198 -2.24 -11.50 14.72
CA ALA A 198 -1.44 -12.33 13.82
C ALA A 198 -0.55 -13.30 14.61
N VAL A 199 -0.51 -14.57 14.20
CA VAL A 199 0.27 -15.66 14.82
C VAL A 199 1.37 -16.15 13.88
N ALA A 200 1.09 -16.17 12.57
CA ALA A 200 2.03 -16.56 11.54
C ALA A 200 1.63 -15.99 10.18
N TYR A 201 2.57 -16.06 9.25
CA TYR A 201 2.43 -15.61 7.87
C TYR A 201 2.81 -16.74 6.93
N HIS A 202 2.02 -16.92 5.88
CA HIS A 202 2.26 -17.88 4.81
C HIS A 202 2.86 -17.16 3.63
N ILE A 203 4.10 -17.51 3.29
CA ILE A 203 4.88 -16.86 2.24
C ILE A 203 5.16 -17.88 1.15
N CYS A 204 4.72 -17.58 -0.06
CA CYS A 204 5.09 -18.35 -1.24
C CYS A 204 6.58 -18.18 -1.51
N GLU A 205 7.27 -19.26 -1.84
CA GLU A 205 8.62 -19.22 -2.40
C GLU A 205 8.66 -18.33 -3.65
N ASP A 206 9.80 -17.67 -3.85
CA ASP A 206 10.05 -16.87 -5.03
C ASP A 206 10.60 -17.76 -6.15
N ASP A 207 9.70 -18.27 -6.98
CA ASP A 207 10.04 -19.15 -8.10
C ASP A 207 10.09 -18.33 -9.39
N PHE A 208 11.17 -17.57 -9.62
CA PHE A 208 11.31 -16.82 -10.87
C PHE A 208 11.41 -17.78 -12.08
N PRO A 209 10.63 -17.58 -13.17
CA PRO A 209 9.78 -16.41 -13.46
C PRO A 209 8.31 -16.54 -13.05
N ARG A 210 7.89 -17.66 -12.47
CA ARG A 210 6.50 -17.94 -12.07
C ARG A 210 6.24 -17.55 -10.61
N SER A 211 5.84 -16.30 -10.40
CA SER A 211 5.39 -15.86 -9.09
C SER A 211 4.11 -16.60 -8.65
N GLY A 212 4.08 -17.10 -7.41
CA GLY A 212 2.88 -17.67 -6.79
C GLY A 212 2.65 -19.17 -6.98
N SER A 213 3.43 -19.87 -7.81
CA SER A 213 3.30 -21.33 -8.01
C SER A 213 4.13 -22.18 -7.05
N GLY A 214 4.89 -21.54 -6.17
CA GLY A 214 5.86 -22.20 -5.30
C GLY A 214 5.26 -22.87 -4.06
N ARG A 215 6.14 -23.52 -3.31
CA ARG A 215 5.82 -24.02 -1.97
C ARG A 215 5.57 -22.84 -1.03
N TRP A 216 4.71 -23.06 -0.03
CA TRP A 216 4.42 -22.08 1.01
C TRP A 216 5.23 -22.39 2.26
N GLU A 217 5.90 -21.37 2.77
CA GLU A 217 6.59 -21.40 4.05
C GLU A 217 5.75 -20.67 5.09
N ARG A 218 5.51 -21.32 6.24
CA ARG A 218 4.83 -20.71 7.38
C ARG A 218 5.88 -20.13 8.32
N ILE A 219 5.92 -18.80 8.43
CA ILE A 219 6.83 -18.07 9.33
C ILE A 219 6.02 -17.58 10.54
N PRO A 220 6.40 -17.92 11.79
CA PRO A 220 5.70 -17.41 12.96
C PRO A 220 5.84 -15.88 13.04
N ARG A 221 4.94 -15.21 13.76
CA ARG A 221 5.09 -13.77 14.06
C ARG A 221 6.26 -13.50 14.99
N GLU A 222 6.42 -14.34 16.01
CA GLU A 222 7.45 -14.23 17.05
C GLU A 222 8.21 -15.55 17.15
N LEU A 223 9.53 -15.45 17.35
CA LEU A 223 10.38 -16.58 17.70
C LEU A 223 10.10 -17.02 19.15
N PRO A 224 10.49 -18.24 19.55
CA PRO A 224 10.39 -18.69 20.95
C PRO A 224 11.13 -17.78 21.95
N THR A 225 12.08 -16.98 21.49
CA THR A 225 12.81 -15.98 22.28
C THR A 225 12.02 -14.70 22.54
N GLY A 226 10.83 -14.56 21.96
CA GLY A 226 10.03 -13.33 21.96
C GLY A 226 10.48 -12.29 20.93
N ARG A 227 11.55 -12.55 20.17
CA ARG A 227 11.96 -11.66 19.06
C ARG A 227 10.95 -11.74 17.91
N PRO A 228 10.60 -10.63 17.26
CA PRO A 228 9.81 -10.68 16.04
C PRO A 228 10.51 -11.53 14.96
N ALA A 229 9.81 -12.54 14.46
CA ALA A 229 10.22 -13.33 13.29
C ALA A 229 9.70 -12.70 11.99
N MET A 230 8.60 -11.93 12.06
CA MET A 230 8.07 -11.18 10.95
C MET A 230 7.51 -9.85 11.44
N LEU A 231 7.86 -8.78 10.73
CA LEU A 231 7.29 -7.45 10.89
C LEU A 231 6.26 -7.26 9.78
N HIS A 232 5.01 -6.98 10.17
CA HIS A 232 3.93 -6.60 9.26
C HIS A 232 3.46 -5.21 9.64
N ILE A 233 3.65 -4.27 8.72
CA ILE A 233 3.42 -2.84 8.95
C ILE A 233 2.34 -2.37 7.97
N PHE A 234 1.23 -1.91 8.52
CA PHE A 234 0.14 -1.24 7.81
C PHE A 234 -0.64 -0.40 8.82
N GLU A 235 -1.49 0.51 8.33
CA GLU A 235 -2.40 1.29 9.16
C GLU A 235 -3.79 0.63 9.18
N PRO A 236 -4.21 -0.02 10.29
CA PRO A 236 -5.53 -0.63 10.39
C PRO A 236 -6.60 0.44 10.53
N VAL A 237 -7.69 0.32 9.77
CA VAL A 237 -8.84 1.24 9.81
C VAL A 237 -10.04 0.67 10.56
N GLU A 238 -10.08 -0.65 10.75
CA GLU A 238 -11.18 -1.35 11.42
C GLU A 238 -10.66 -2.55 12.24
N ASP A 239 -11.45 -2.98 13.23
CA ASP A 239 -11.18 -4.21 13.99
C ASP A 239 -11.14 -5.44 13.08
N GLY A 240 -10.26 -6.39 13.42
CA GLY A 240 -10.12 -7.66 12.73
C GLY A 240 -9.56 -7.58 11.31
N GLN A 241 -9.10 -6.40 10.85
CA GLN A 241 -8.41 -6.23 9.57
C GLN A 241 -7.06 -6.94 9.57
N THR A 242 -6.82 -7.77 8.57
CA THR A 242 -5.63 -8.61 8.46
C THR A 242 -4.63 -8.13 7.42
N ARG A 243 -5.03 -7.29 6.46
CA ARG A 243 -4.17 -6.80 5.37
C ARG A 243 -4.36 -5.30 5.15
N GLY A 244 -3.32 -4.65 4.65
CA GLY A 244 -3.37 -3.24 4.30
C GLY A 244 -4.02 -2.97 2.94
N ALA A 245 -4.72 -1.83 2.82
CA ALA A 245 -5.30 -1.38 1.56
C ALA A 245 -4.38 -0.36 0.89
N ASN A 246 -4.09 -0.51 -0.40
CA ASN A 246 -3.25 0.45 -1.12
C ASN A 246 -3.94 1.80 -1.30
N GLN A 247 -3.13 2.85 -1.40
CA GLN A 247 -3.63 4.24 -1.49
C GLN A 247 -4.29 4.55 -2.85
N PHE A 248 -4.08 3.71 -3.86
CA PHE A 248 -4.60 3.93 -5.20
C PHE A 248 -6.04 3.45 -5.40
N TYR A 249 -6.58 2.60 -4.51
CA TYR A 249 -7.90 1.97 -4.69
C TYR A 249 -9.02 2.93 -5.10
N SER A 250 -9.05 4.14 -4.56
CA SER A 250 -10.08 5.14 -4.84
C SER A 250 -9.91 5.89 -6.18
N VAL A 251 -8.73 5.84 -6.80
CA VAL A 251 -8.37 6.65 -7.99
C VAL A 251 -7.96 5.83 -9.21
N MET A 252 -7.60 4.55 -9.03
CA MET A 252 -7.09 3.68 -10.10
C MET A 252 -7.96 3.68 -11.35
N GLU A 253 -9.27 3.53 -11.18
CA GLU A 253 -10.21 3.47 -12.31
C GLU A 253 -10.18 4.77 -13.13
N ARG A 254 -10.21 5.92 -12.45
CA ARG A 254 -10.18 7.24 -13.10
C ARG A 254 -8.87 7.47 -13.85
N LEU A 255 -7.75 7.07 -13.24
CA LEU A 255 -6.43 7.17 -13.89
C LEU A 255 -6.35 6.28 -15.13
N LYS A 256 -6.88 5.05 -15.06
CA LYS A 256 -6.91 4.14 -16.21
C LYS A 256 -7.79 4.68 -17.36
N MET A 257 -8.95 5.25 -17.04
CA MET A 257 -9.82 5.87 -18.04
C MET A 257 -9.15 7.08 -18.69
N LEU A 258 -8.42 7.89 -17.93
CA LEU A 258 -7.67 9.03 -18.45
C LEU A 258 -6.60 8.60 -19.46
N ASP A 259 -5.83 7.56 -19.16
CA ASP A 259 -4.81 7.02 -20.08
C ASP A 259 -5.43 6.57 -21.40
N SER A 260 -6.57 5.86 -21.34
CA SER A 260 -7.30 5.43 -22.53
C SER A 260 -7.80 6.62 -23.35
N LEU A 261 -8.37 7.64 -22.70
CA LEU A 261 -8.84 8.86 -23.37
C LEU A 261 -7.70 9.56 -24.12
N GLN A 262 -6.56 9.75 -23.47
CA GLN A 262 -5.39 10.40 -24.05
C GLN A 262 -4.86 9.62 -25.27
N ALA A 263 -4.79 8.29 -25.18
CA ALA A 263 -4.37 7.44 -26.28
C ALA A 263 -5.33 7.55 -27.48
N THR A 264 -6.65 7.49 -27.26
CA THR A 264 -7.66 7.63 -28.31
C THR A 264 -7.63 9.02 -28.96
N GLN A 265 -7.44 10.09 -28.16
CA GLN A 265 -7.32 11.45 -28.68
C GLN A 265 -6.08 11.60 -29.58
N LEU A 266 -4.93 11.08 -29.15
CA LEU A 266 -3.70 11.10 -29.94
C LEU A 266 -3.87 10.33 -31.26
N GLN A 267 -4.43 9.12 -31.22
CA GLN A 267 -4.72 8.34 -32.42
C GLN A 267 -5.65 9.09 -33.37
N SER A 268 -6.72 9.68 -32.85
CA SER A 268 -7.67 10.47 -33.64
C SER A 268 -7.01 11.68 -34.29
N ALA A 269 -6.10 12.35 -33.58
CA ALA A 269 -5.33 13.48 -34.11
C ALA A 269 -4.39 13.05 -35.25
N ILE A 270 -3.69 11.93 -35.09
CA ILE A 270 -2.83 11.34 -36.14
C ILE A 270 -3.63 11.02 -37.39
N VAL A 271 -4.77 10.34 -37.24
CA VAL A 271 -5.66 9.99 -38.36
C VAL A 271 -6.15 11.25 -39.08
N LYS A 272 -6.60 12.27 -38.34
CA LYS A 272 -7.02 13.56 -38.92
C LYS A 272 -5.87 14.23 -39.69
N ALA A 273 -4.66 14.22 -39.14
CA ALA A 273 -3.48 14.79 -39.81
C ALA A 273 -3.14 14.06 -41.12
N ILE A 274 -3.24 12.73 -41.14
CA ILE A 274 -3.04 11.91 -42.34
C ILE A 274 -4.08 12.24 -43.42
N TYR A 275 -5.36 12.34 -43.05
CA TYR A 275 -6.42 12.74 -43.98
C TYR A 275 -6.18 14.13 -44.59
N VAL A 276 -5.82 15.11 -43.75
CA VAL A 276 -5.50 16.48 -44.22
C VAL A 276 -4.30 16.48 -45.16
N TYR A 277 -3.24 15.72 -44.83
CA TYR A 277 -2.07 15.58 -45.69
C TYR A 277 -2.46 15.00 -47.07
N HIS A 278 -3.21 13.89 -47.09
CA HIS A 278 -3.64 13.28 -48.36
C HIS A 278 -4.50 14.21 -49.21
N LEU A 279 -5.49 14.90 -48.61
CA LEU A 279 -6.31 15.88 -49.32
C LEU A 279 -5.45 17.02 -49.89
N THR A 280 -4.47 17.50 -49.12
CA THR A 280 -3.57 18.59 -49.56
C THR A 280 -2.67 18.14 -50.71
N VAL A 281 -2.11 16.93 -50.65
CA VAL A 281 -1.28 16.35 -51.72
C VAL A 281 -2.10 16.14 -52.99
N VAL A 282 -3.29 15.54 -52.88
CA VAL A 282 -4.20 15.33 -54.02
C VAL A 282 -4.59 16.67 -54.64
N ALA A 283 -4.98 17.66 -53.84
CA ALA A 283 -5.33 18.99 -54.34
C ALA A 283 -4.15 19.68 -55.06
N ARG A 284 -2.91 19.45 -54.61
CA ARG A 284 -1.70 19.98 -55.26
C ARG A 284 -1.42 19.30 -56.59
N ILE A 285 -1.58 17.97 -56.66
CA ILE A 285 -1.44 17.20 -57.90
C ILE A 285 -2.50 17.65 -58.92
N VAL A 286 -3.77 17.78 -58.51
CA VAL A 286 -4.85 18.25 -59.38
C VAL A 286 -4.54 19.65 -59.92
N ARG A 287 -4.03 20.58 -59.10
CA ARG A 287 -3.60 21.90 -59.57
C ARG A 287 -2.39 21.90 -60.51
N GLN A 288 -1.56 20.86 -60.51
CA GLN A 288 -0.44 20.73 -61.46
C GLN A 288 -0.86 20.10 -62.78
N LEU A 289 -2.00 19.38 -62.80
CA LEU A 289 -2.55 18.74 -63.99
C LEU A 289 -3.50 19.66 -64.79
N HIS A 290 -3.88 20.81 -64.22
CA HIS A 290 -4.64 21.88 -64.85
C HIS A 290 -3.75 23.09 -65.11
#